data_AF-A0A0K0YA84-F1
#
_entry.id   AF-A0A0K0YA84-F1
#
_cell.length_a   1.000
_cell.length_b   1.000
_cell.length_c   1.000
_cell.angle_alpha   90.00
_cell.angle_beta   90.00
_cell.angle_gamma   90.00
#
_symmetry.space_group_name_H-M   'P 1'
#
loop_
_entity.id
_entity.type
_entity.pdbx_description
1 polymer ?
#
loop_
_entity_poly.entity_id
_entity_poly.type
_entity_poly.pdbx_seq_one_letter_code
_entity_poly.pdbx_strand_id
1 'polypeptide(L)'
;MSSDLNILLIGHSHAGCIARAYRQSEIDGSDLDFEMSQARLNYKTFQPNFEMTNGVRNVHPDLVKRLRHLPKARDADVILTSMMGNEYNQLALMSHPEPYDFEMPDSDFGVLEGVQKLPYEIIRATMASLADENALMLVRQLASTTDLPILVLPPPPPIADPDHIRKFPGAFGKRLKKYEVAPISFRIKMWTLYCHVLRQAAADIENVRFIELPARVFKDGALAPQYWSEDPTHGNEVYGAALLEEISGLAKHVVDQHRKVSA
;
A
#
# COMPACT_ATOMS: atom_id res chain seq x y z
N MET A 1 -17.06 25.78 -1.87
CA MET A 1 -18.30 25.13 -1.38
C MET A 1 -17.84 24.08 -0.39
N SER A 2 -18.52 23.88 0.74
CA SER A 2 -18.15 22.76 1.63
C SER A 2 -18.25 21.48 0.81
N SER A 3 -17.19 20.69 0.73
CA SER A 3 -17.32 19.38 0.10
C SER A 3 -18.15 18.48 1.00
N ASP A 4 -19.03 17.67 0.42
CA ASP A 4 -19.93 16.76 1.15
C ASP A 4 -19.26 15.43 1.52
N LEU A 5 -17.93 15.30 1.31
CA LEU A 5 -17.20 14.05 1.49
C LEU A 5 -15.94 14.27 2.36
N ASN A 6 -15.88 13.59 3.50
CA ASN A 6 -14.73 13.59 4.39
C ASN A 6 -13.97 12.26 4.32
N ILE A 7 -12.74 12.29 3.82
CA ILE A 7 -11.85 11.12 3.73
C ILE A 7 -10.89 11.10 4.92
N LEU A 8 -10.80 9.97 5.62
CA LEU A 8 -9.75 9.73 6.61
C LEU A 8 -8.64 8.87 5.99
N LEU A 9 -7.46 9.44 5.76
CA LEU A 9 -6.27 8.73 5.32
C LEU A 9 -5.52 8.12 6.52
N ILE A 10 -5.48 6.79 6.63
CA ILE A 10 -4.74 6.06 7.66
C ILE A 10 -3.64 5.21 7.02
N GLY A 11 -2.38 5.38 7.45
CA GLY A 11 -1.32 4.53 6.93
C GLY A 11 0.08 4.87 7.42
N HIS A 12 1.07 4.18 6.84
CA HIS A 12 2.47 4.33 7.19
C HIS A 12 3.20 5.30 6.27
N SER A 13 4.28 4.86 5.63
CA SER A 13 5.14 5.70 4.82
C SER A 13 4.56 5.98 3.43
N HIS A 14 3.82 5.03 2.82
CA HIS A 14 3.19 5.21 1.51
C HIS A 14 2.04 6.21 1.51
N ALA A 15 1.29 6.35 2.62
CA ALA A 15 0.38 7.49 2.84
C ALA A 15 1.11 8.86 2.75
N GLY A 16 2.46 8.85 2.78
CA GLY A 16 3.42 9.94 2.55
C GLY A 16 3.04 10.86 1.42
N CYS A 17 3.13 10.29 0.23
CA CYS A 17 2.95 11.00 -1.02
C CYS A 17 1.56 11.63 -1.14
N ILE A 18 0.51 10.90 -0.77
CA ILE A 18 -0.88 11.36 -0.82
C ILE A 18 -1.09 12.53 0.12
N ALA A 19 -0.63 12.42 1.37
CA ALA A 19 -0.73 13.49 2.35
C ALA A 19 -0.01 14.78 1.91
N ARG A 20 1.15 14.65 1.24
CA ARG A 20 1.90 15.79 0.71
C ARG A 20 1.20 16.39 -0.51
N ALA A 21 0.70 15.55 -1.41
CA ALA A 21 -0.05 16.00 -2.58
C ALA A 21 -1.33 16.75 -2.17
N TYR A 22 -2.07 16.25 -1.18
CA TYR A 22 -3.27 16.92 -0.67
C TYR A 22 -2.94 18.28 -0.05
N ARG A 23 -1.88 18.37 0.75
CA ARG A 23 -1.44 19.66 1.29
C ARG A 23 -1.02 20.63 0.18
N GLN A 24 -0.35 20.13 -0.86
CA GLN A 24 0.05 20.95 -1.99
C GLN A 24 -1.19 21.47 -2.75
N SER A 25 -2.21 20.63 -2.95
CA SER A 25 -3.46 21.05 -3.60
C SER A 25 -4.20 22.12 -2.79
N GLU A 26 -4.16 22.07 -1.44
CA GLU A 26 -4.69 23.15 -0.59
C GLU A 26 -3.93 24.46 -0.79
N ILE A 27 -2.59 24.41 -0.87
CA ILE A 27 -1.74 25.59 -1.10
C ILE A 27 -2.01 26.20 -2.47
N ASP A 28 -2.15 25.36 -3.49
CA ASP A 28 -2.36 25.78 -4.87
C ASP A 28 -3.82 26.23 -5.13
N GLY A 29 -4.72 26.08 -4.16
CA GLY A 29 -6.13 26.39 -4.29
C GLY A 29 -6.85 25.49 -5.29
N SER A 30 -6.40 24.24 -5.42
CA SER A 30 -7.07 23.23 -6.25
C SER A 30 -8.43 22.90 -5.67
N ASP A 31 -9.45 22.82 -6.53
CA ASP A 31 -10.82 22.50 -6.13
C ASP A 31 -10.98 20.97 -6.01
N LEU A 32 -10.51 20.42 -4.90
CA LEU A 32 -10.85 19.04 -4.52
C LEU A 32 -12.27 19.02 -3.96
N ASP A 33 -13.06 18.07 -4.43
CA ASP A 33 -14.47 17.91 -4.06
C ASP A 33 -14.66 17.02 -2.82
N PHE A 34 -13.63 16.95 -1.96
CA PHE A 34 -13.59 16.26 -0.68
C PHE A 34 -12.60 16.96 0.28
N GLU A 35 -12.82 16.81 1.58
CA GLU A 35 -11.84 17.12 2.62
C GLU A 35 -11.08 15.86 3.03
N MET A 36 -9.80 16.00 3.40
CA MET A 36 -9.00 14.87 3.88
C MET A 36 -8.34 15.14 5.23
N SER A 37 -8.62 14.27 6.20
CA SER A 37 -7.90 14.19 7.46
C SER A 37 -6.89 13.04 7.45
N GLN A 38 -5.84 13.12 8.27
CA GLN A 38 -4.70 12.20 8.20
C GLN A 38 -4.35 11.59 9.55
N ALA A 39 -4.10 10.28 9.57
CA ALA A 39 -3.56 9.53 10.71
C ALA A 39 -2.32 8.73 10.26
N ARG A 40 -1.14 9.31 10.49
CA ARG A 40 0.16 8.75 10.11
C ARG A 40 0.69 7.81 11.18
N LEU A 41 0.55 6.50 10.96
CA LEU A 41 0.85 5.49 11.97
C LEU A 41 2.33 5.42 12.34
N ASN A 42 3.23 5.90 11.48
CA ASN A 42 4.66 6.04 11.78
C ASN A 42 5.00 7.23 12.70
N TYR A 43 4.05 8.10 13.04
CA TYR A 43 4.28 9.20 13.97
C TYR A 43 4.22 8.73 15.42
N LYS A 44 5.00 9.41 16.29
CA LYS A 44 5.14 9.06 17.71
C LYS A 44 3.81 8.86 18.43
N THR A 45 2.79 9.66 18.09
CA THR A 45 1.44 9.60 18.69
C THR A 45 0.71 8.27 18.46
N PHE A 46 1.06 7.53 17.40
CA PHE A 46 0.46 6.25 17.04
C PHE A 46 1.36 5.05 17.34
N GLN A 47 2.57 5.30 17.86
CA GLN A 47 3.52 4.25 18.21
C GLN A 47 3.41 3.85 19.69
N PRO A 48 3.68 2.57 20.03
CA PRO A 48 3.99 1.48 19.11
C PRO A 48 2.73 0.99 18.34
N ASN A 49 2.91 0.52 17.10
CA ASN A 49 1.79 -0.09 16.36
C ASN A 49 1.53 -1.55 16.75
N PHE A 50 2.56 -2.25 17.20
CA PHE A 50 2.51 -3.68 17.51
C PHE A 50 3.11 -3.97 18.88
N GLU A 51 2.69 -5.07 19.48
CA GLU A 51 3.30 -5.67 20.66
C GLU A 51 3.50 -7.18 20.47
N MET A 52 4.38 -7.77 21.28
CA MET A 52 4.58 -9.20 21.35
C MET A 52 3.98 -9.73 22.65
N THR A 53 2.98 -10.61 22.55
CA THR A 53 2.31 -11.23 23.70
C THR A 53 2.41 -12.74 23.52
N ASN A 54 3.11 -13.42 24.44
CA ASN A 54 3.38 -14.87 24.38
C ASN A 54 4.01 -15.32 23.05
N GLY A 55 4.91 -14.51 22.48
CA GLY A 55 5.56 -14.81 21.20
C GLY A 55 4.70 -14.56 19.96
N VAL A 56 3.46 -14.09 20.13
CA VAL A 56 2.56 -13.72 19.03
C VAL A 56 2.55 -12.21 18.86
N ARG A 57 2.67 -11.74 17.62
CA ARG A 57 2.55 -10.33 17.27
C ARG A 57 1.08 -9.92 17.25
N ASN A 58 0.75 -8.85 17.97
CA ASN A 58 -0.59 -8.29 18.03
C ASN A 58 -0.56 -6.79 17.71
N VAL A 59 -1.70 -6.24 17.29
CA VAL A 59 -1.86 -4.78 17.21
C VAL A 59 -1.90 -4.23 18.63
N HIS A 60 -1.10 -3.18 18.89
CA HIS A 60 -0.99 -2.62 20.23
C HIS A 60 -2.38 -2.10 20.72
N PRO A 61 -2.82 -2.42 21.96
CA PRO A 61 -4.16 -2.08 22.44
C PRO A 61 -4.50 -0.59 22.37
N ASP A 62 -3.52 0.29 22.60
CA ASP A 62 -3.75 1.73 22.49
C ASP A 62 -3.92 2.20 21.05
N LEU A 63 -3.32 1.51 20.07
CA LEU A 63 -3.60 1.79 18.67
C LEU A 63 -5.03 1.35 18.35
N VAL A 64 -5.48 0.18 18.81
CA VAL A 64 -6.88 -0.28 18.64
C VAL A 64 -7.88 0.74 19.18
N LYS A 65 -7.65 1.27 20.38
CA LYS A 65 -8.48 2.35 20.96
C LYS A 65 -8.52 3.57 20.05
N ARG A 66 -7.36 4.00 19.53
CA ARG A 66 -7.29 5.16 18.62
C ARG A 66 -8.04 4.91 17.31
N LEU A 67 -7.83 3.76 16.67
CA LEU A 67 -8.49 3.41 15.40
C LEU A 67 -10.01 3.45 15.53
N ARG A 68 -10.56 3.01 16.67
CA ARG A 68 -12.01 3.09 16.96
C ARG A 68 -12.54 4.52 17.05
N HIS A 69 -11.75 5.45 17.57
CA HIS A 69 -12.22 6.83 17.81
C HIS A 69 -11.94 7.76 16.63
N LEU A 70 -10.92 7.47 15.81
CA LEU A 70 -10.47 8.35 14.74
C LEU A 70 -11.56 8.71 13.73
N PRO A 71 -12.33 7.75 13.16
CA PRO A 71 -13.30 8.10 12.12
C PRO A 71 -14.37 9.07 12.61
N LYS A 72 -14.93 8.80 13.81
CA LYS A 72 -15.91 9.69 14.44
C LYS A 72 -15.32 11.05 14.82
N ALA A 73 -14.10 11.08 15.35
CA ALA A 73 -13.44 12.33 15.74
C ALA A 73 -13.07 13.22 14.53
N ARG A 74 -13.11 12.67 13.32
CA ARG A 74 -12.80 13.34 12.06
C ARG A 74 -14.01 13.49 11.15
N ASP A 75 -15.19 13.10 11.61
CA ASP A 75 -16.43 13.09 10.83
C ASP A 75 -16.27 12.43 9.47
N ALA A 76 -15.55 11.29 9.43
CA ALA A 76 -15.19 10.62 8.20
C ALA A 76 -16.36 9.83 7.61
N ASP A 77 -16.56 9.95 6.29
CA ASP A 77 -17.50 9.13 5.52
C ASP A 77 -16.86 7.84 5.02
N VAL A 78 -15.56 7.88 4.77
CA VAL A 78 -14.78 6.79 4.18
C VAL A 78 -13.35 6.82 4.71
N ILE A 79 -12.74 5.64 4.80
CA ILE A 79 -11.35 5.50 5.19
C ILE A 79 -10.53 5.07 3.97
N LEU A 80 -9.52 5.86 3.61
CA LEU A 80 -8.49 5.44 2.67
C LEU A 80 -7.30 4.92 3.46
N THR A 81 -6.82 3.72 3.15
CA THR A 81 -5.71 3.13 3.90
C THR A 81 -4.59 2.57 3.04
N SER A 82 -3.36 2.83 3.50
CA SER A 82 -2.13 2.25 2.97
C SER A 82 -1.26 1.83 4.16
N MET A 83 -1.60 0.68 4.73
CA MET A 83 -0.92 0.09 5.89
C MET A 83 0.32 -0.65 5.42
N MET A 84 1.47 -0.32 5.99
CA MET A 84 2.75 -0.92 5.60
C MET A 84 2.92 -0.84 4.08
N GLY A 85 3.15 -1.95 3.36
CA GLY A 85 3.13 -1.98 1.89
C GLY A 85 4.47 -2.32 1.25
N ASN A 86 5.51 -2.57 2.04
CA ASN A 86 6.85 -2.86 1.51
C ASN A 86 7.27 -4.33 1.70
N GLU A 87 6.33 -5.20 2.05
CA GLU A 87 6.54 -6.62 2.33
C GLU A 87 7.15 -7.35 1.13
N TYR A 88 6.63 -7.11 -0.08
CA TYR A 88 7.14 -7.77 -1.28
C TYR A 88 8.63 -7.43 -1.53
N ASN A 89 9.06 -6.19 -1.26
CA ASN A 89 10.46 -5.78 -1.41
C ASN A 89 11.40 -6.46 -0.39
N GLN A 90 10.88 -7.02 0.70
CA GLN A 90 11.70 -7.84 1.60
C GLN A 90 12.22 -9.10 0.91
N LEU A 91 11.44 -9.62 -0.04
CA LEU A 91 11.78 -10.81 -0.83
C LEU A 91 12.31 -10.47 -2.23
N ALA A 92 11.87 -9.35 -2.79
CA ALA A 92 12.02 -9.09 -4.23
C ALA A 92 13.04 -8.02 -4.60
N LEU A 93 13.39 -7.07 -3.70
CA LEU A 93 14.19 -5.92 -4.13
C LEU A 93 15.63 -6.32 -4.53
N MET A 94 16.21 -7.28 -3.81
CA MET A 94 17.57 -7.76 -4.03
C MET A 94 17.56 -9.21 -4.53
N SER A 95 18.52 -9.55 -5.37
CA SER A 95 18.77 -10.92 -5.78
C SER A 95 19.20 -11.76 -4.56
N HIS A 96 18.55 -12.91 -4.39
CA HIS A 96 18.94 -13.90 -3.41
C HIS A 96 20.30 -14.54 -3.81
N PRO A 97 21.19 -14.92 -2.86
CA PRO A 97 22.44 -15.62 -3.17
C PRO A 97 22.25 -16.91 -3.97
N GLU A 98 21.10 -17.56 -3.79
CA GLU A 98 20.57 -18.64 -4.61
C GLU A 98 19.34 -18.09 -5.34
N PRO A 99 19.51 -17.48 -6.53
CA PRO A 99 18.42 -16.84 -7.23
C PRO A 99 17.30 -17.83 -7.49
N TYR A 100 16.07 -17.39 -7.27
CA TYR A 100 14.88 -18.17 -7.54
C TYR A 100 13.85 -17.32 -8.28
N ASP A 101 12.93 -17.99 -8.93
CA ASP A 101 11.79 -17.38 -9.60
C ASP A 101 10.63 -18.40 -9.70
N PHE A 102 9.46 -17.94 -10.10
CA PHE A 102 8.24 -18.73 -10.21
C PHE A 102 7.44 -18.32 -11.44
N GLU A 103 6.59 -19.24 -11.90
CA GLU A 103 5.60 -18.96 -12.93
C GLU A 103 4.41 -18.27 -12.27
N MET A 104 4.17 -17.00 -12.61
CA MET A 104 3.03 -16.24 -12.10
C MET A 104 1.85 -16.48 -13.05
N PRO A 105 0.69 -16.94 -12.55
CA PRO A 105 -0.52 -17.02 -13.36
C PRO A 105 -0.86 -15.67 -13.99
N ASP A 106 -1.30 -15.68 -15.24
CA ASP A 106 -1.74 -14.48 -15.99
C ASP A 106 -0.67 -13.39 -16.14
N SER A 107 0.61 -13.73 -16.02
CA SER A 107 1.74 -12.82 -16.22
C SER A 107 2.38 -13.03 -17.58
N ASP A 108 2.64 -11.94 -18.30
CA ASP A 108 3.43 -11.94 -19.53
C ASP A 108 4.93 -12.22 -19.30
N PHE A 109 5.38 -12.14 -18.04
CA PHE A 109 6.76 -12.44 -17.67
C PHE A 109 6.97 -13.95 -17.47
N GLY A 110 7.87 -14.52 -18.29
CA GLY A 110 8.39 -15.86 -18.08
C GLY A 110 9.21 -16.01 -16.80
N VAL A 111 9.66 -17.24 -16.56
CA VAL A 111 10.62 -17.54 -15.48
C VAL A 111 12.03 -17.20 -15.94
N LEU A 112 12.83 -16.55 -15.09
CA LEU A 112 14.23 -16.25 -15.37
C LEU A 112 15.02 -17.52 -15.71
N GLU A 113 15.99 -17.39 -16.63
CA GLU A 113 16.89 -18.50 -16.98
C GLU A 113 17.95 -18.72 -15.90
N GLY A 114 18.34 -19.97 -15.69
CA GLY A 114 19.45 -20.32 -14.79
C GLY A 114 19.18 -20.15 -13.29
N VAL A 115 17.93 -19.91 -12.88
CA VAL A 115 17.53 -19.76 -11.48
C VAL A 115 16.74 -20.97 -10.98
N GLN A 116 16.63 -21.13 -9.65
CA GLN A 116 15.77 -22.14 -9.05
C GLN A 116 14.29 -21.81 -9.32
N LYS A 117 13.55 -22.76 -9.87
CA LYS A 117 12.11 -22.62 -10.08
C LYS A 117 11.34 -23.07 -8.84
N LEU A 118 10.58 -22.19 -8.24
CA LEU A 118 9.73 -22.49 -7.10
C LEU A 118 8.24 -22.58 -7.51
N PRO A 119 7.45 -23.49 -6.92
CA PRO A 119 6.01 -23.53 -7.13
C PRO A 119 5.32 -22.22 -6.72
N TYR A 120 4.40 -21.73 -7.56
CA TYR A 120 3.61 -20.53 -7.30
C TYR A 120 2.96 -20.53 -5.92
N GLU A 121 2.32 -21.64 -5.54
CA GLU A 121 1.61 -21.75 -4.25
C GLU A 121 2.51 -21.56 -3.03
N ILE A 122 3.80 -21.92 -3.11
CA ILE A 122 4.74 -21.71 -2.00
C ILE A 122 5.05 -20.22 -1.86
N ILE A 123 5.27 -19.53 -2.98
CA ILE A 123 5.54 -18.08 -2.97
C ILE A 123 4.29 -17.31 -2.52
N ARG A 124 3.10 -17.71 -3.02
CA ARG A 124 1.82 -17.14 -2.61
C ARG A 124 1.58 -17.31 -1.11
N ALA A 125 1.76 -18.51 -0.56
CA ALA A 125 1.60 -18.76 0.87
C ALA A 125 2.58 -17.94 1.72
N THR A 126 3.83 -17.81 1.27
CA THR A 126 4.84 -16.97 1.94
C THR A 126 4.42 -15.49 1.94
N MET A 127 3.96 -14.99 0.78
CA MET A 127 3.49 -13.61 0.65
C MET A 127 2.24 -13.35 1.50
N ALA A 128 1.29 -14.30 1.54
CA ALA A 128 0.10 -14.23 2.36
C ALA A 128 0.46 -14.16 3.86
N SER A 129 1.37 -15.02 4.34
CA SER A 129 1.85 -14.98 5.72
C SER A 129 2.48 -13.63 6.07
N LEU A 130 3.34 -13.09 5.20
CA LEU A 130 3.95 -11.78 5.41
C LEU A 130 2.91 -10.66 5.44
N ALA A 131 1.91 -10.69 4.56
CA ALA A 131 0.82 -9.71 4.55
C ALA A 131 -0.04 -9.83 5.82
N ASP A 132 -0.37 -11.05 6.23
CA ASP A 132 -1.17 -11.37 7.42
C ASP A 132 -0.51 -10.92 8.72
N GLU A 133 0.80 -11.05 8.84
CA GLU A 133 1.56 -10.61 10.01
C GLU A 133 1.83 -9.09 10.04
N ASN A 134 1.47 -8.36 8.97
CA ASN A 134 1.73 -6.93 8.81
C ASN A 134 0.50 -6.15 8.35
N ALA A 135 0.41 -5.84 7.05
CA ALA A 135 -0.61 -4.96 6.48
C ALA A 135 -2.04 -5.44 6.78
N LEU A 136 -2.33 -6.72 6.55
CA LEU A 136 -3.67 -7.28 6.70
C LEU A 136 -4.10 -7.39 8.17
N MET A 137 -3.17 -7.58 9.11
CA MET A 137 -3.47 -7.50 10.55
C MET A 137 -4.08 -6.14 10.89
N LEU A 138 -3.48 -5.05 10.40
CA LEU A 138 -3.95 -3.70 10.65
C LEU A 138 -5.25 -3.37 9.92
N VAL A 139 -5.40 -3.84 8.67
CA VAL A 139 -6.64 -3.67 7.90
C VAL A 139 -7.81 -4.37 8.59
N ARG A 140 -7.65 -5.63 9.00
CA ARG A 140 -8.69 -6.38 9.75
C ARG A 140 -8.99 -5.71 11.09
N GLN A 141 -7.96 -5.26 11.80
CA GLN A 141 -8.15 -4.55 13.06
C GLN A 141 -8.93 -3.24 12.86
N LEU A 142 -8.64 -2.48 11.80
CA LEU A 142 -9.36 -1.26 11.46
C LEU A 142 -10.82 -1.56 11.10
N ALA A 143 -11.06 -2.54 10.22
CA ALA A 143 -12.40 -2.99 9.84
C ALA A 143 -13.24 -3.42 11.04
N SER A 144 -12.64 -4.12 12.02
CA SER A 144 -13.35 -4.51 13.25
C SER A 144 -13.73 -3.35 14.19
N THR A 145 -13.29 -2.12 13.89
CA THR A 145 -13.51 -0.94 14.77
C THR A 145 -14.47 0.09 14.19
N THR A 146 -14.99 -0.12 12.98
CA THR A 146 -15.85 0.83 12.28
C THR A 146 -16.67 0.13 11.19
N ASP A 147 -17.89 0.60 10.96
CA ASP A 147 -18.75 0.12 9.86
C ASP A 147 -18.53 0.92 8.57
N LEU A 148 -17.76 2.01 8.63
CA LEU A 148 -17.46 2.83 7.46
C LEU A 148 -16.77 2.01 6.36
N PRO A 149 -16.97 2.38 5.08
CA PRO A 149 -16.21 1.79 3.99
C PRO A 149 -14.71 2.09 4.11
N ILE A 150 -13.90 1.07 3.83
CA ILE A 150 -12.44 1.12 3.86
C ILE A 150 -11.90 0.80 2.46
N LEU A 151 -11.11 1.71 1.91
CA LEU A 151 -10.42 1.56 0.63
C LEU A 151 -8.95 1.23 0.89
N VAL A 152 -8.51 0.02 0.51
CA VAL A 152 -7.11 -0.43 0.66
C VAL A 152 -6.35 -0.10 -0.61
N LEU A 153 -5.47 0.89 -0.50
CA LEU A 153 -4.54 1.29 -1.55
C LEU A 153 -3.28 0.41 -1.51
N PRO A 154 -2.93 -0.30 -2.60
CA PRO A 154 -1.69 -1.05 -2.69
C PRO A 154 -0.47 -0.12 -2.68
N PRO A 155 0.73 -0.65 -2.35
CA PRO A 155 1.97 0.10 -2.52
C PRO A 155 2.23 0.44 -4.00
N PRO A 156 3.06 1.45 -4.29
CA PRO A 156 3.51 1.75 -5.64
C PRO A 156 4.13 0.50 -6.31
N PRO A 157 4.00 0.36 -7.64
CA PRO A 157 4.74 -0.64 -8.40
C PRO A 157 6.25 -0.46 -8.24
N PRO A 158 7.07 -1.47 -8.54
CA PRO A 158 8.53 -1.37 -8.39
C PRO A 158 9.12 -0.33 -9.36
N ILE A 159 10.18 0.35 -8.92
CA ILE A 159 11.01 1.23 -9.77
C ILE A 159 11.81 0.38 -10.75
N ALA A 160 11.71 0.63 -12.07
CA ALA A 160 12.36 -0.21 -13.07
C ALA A 160 13.90 -0.16 -13.02
N ASP A 161 14.46 1.02 -12.80
CA ASP A 161 15.89 1.30 -13.00
C ASP A 161 16.75 0.92 -11.78
N PRO A 162 17.68 -0.03 -11.92
CA PRO A 162 18.59 -0.41 -10.84
C PRO A 162 19.59 0.69 -10.48
N ASP A 163 19.96 1.58 -11.40
CA ASP A 163 20.91 2.68 -11.12
C ASP A 163 20.25 3.77 -10.28
N HIS A 164 18.97 4.07 -10.52
CA HIS A 164 18.17 4.90 -9.62
C HIS A 164 18.15 4.30 -8.21
N ILE A 165 17.89 3.00 -8.09
CA ILE A 165 17.87 2.29 -6.80
C ILE A 165 19.23 2.34 -6.09
N ARG A 166 20.34 2.21 -6.83
CA ARG A 166 21.70 2.32 -6.26
C ARG A 166 22.02 3.74 -5.81
N LYS A 167 21.61 4.74 -6.59
CA LYS A 167 21.78 6.17 -6.28
C LYS A 167 20.97 6.58 -5.05
N PHE A 168 19.77 6.03 -4.93
CA PHE A 168 18.80 6.33 -3.87
C PHE A 168 18.40 5.08 -3.09
N PRO A 169 19.32 4.51 -2.28
CA PRO A 169 19.13 3.18 -1.69
C PRO A 169 18.15 3.16 -0.51
N GLY A 170 17.79 4.32 0.04
CA GLY A 170 16.97 4.43 1.25
C GLY A 170 17.46 3.52 2.39
N ALA A 171 16.53 2.78 3.01
CA ALA A 171 16.84 1.83 4.07
C ALA A 171 17.66 0.61 3.62
N PHE A 172 17.84 0.40 2.32
CA PHE A 172 18.48 -0.80 1.75
C PHE A 172 19.97 -0.64 1.47
N GLY A 173 20.58 0.51 1.75
CA GLY A 173 21.98 0.80 1.39
C GLY A 173 23.00 -0.22 1.90
N LYS A 174 22.77 -0.84 3.08
CA LYS A 174 23.64 -1.91 3.56
C LYS A 174 23.50 -3.20 2.75
N ARG A 175 22.29 -3.54 2.29
CA ARG A 175 22.02 -4.74 1.49
C ARG A 175 22.53 -4.59 0.05
N LEU A 176 22.40 -3.39 -0.54
CA LEU A 176 22.91 -3.08 -1.89
C LEU A 176 24.43 -3.17 -2.03
N LYS A 177 25.17 -3.09 -0.92
CA LYS A 177 26.63 -3.34 -0.92
C LYS A 177 26.99 -4.82 -1.06
N LYS A 178 26.04 -5.72 -0.80
CA LYS A 178 26.26 -7.17 -0.75
C LYS A 178 25.52 -7.92 -1.86
N TYR A 179 24.41 -7.37 -2.32
CA TYR A 179 23.51 -8.02 -3.25
C TYR A 179 23.15 -7.08 -4.40
N GLU A 180 22.99 -7.66 -5.58
CA GLU A 180 22.49 -6.96 -6.75
C GLU A 180 20.99 -6.67 -6.62
N VAL A 181 20.53 -5.64 -7.33
CA VAL A 181 19.09 -5.39 -7.52
C VAL A 181 18.51 -6.53 -8.35
N ALA A 182 17.39 -7.11 -7.92
CA ALA A 182 16.77 -8.21 -8.64
C ALA A 182 16.22 -7.75 -10.02
N PRO A 183 16.17 -8.65 -11.02
CA PRO A 183 15.56 -8.35 -12.31
C PRO A 183 14.15 -7.76 -12.17
N ILE A 184 13.82 -6.76 -12.98
CA ILE A 184 12.53 -6.06 -12.90
C ILE A 184 11.34 -7.00 -13.13
N SER A 185 11.45 -7.98 -14.03
CA SER A 185 10.40 -8.98 -14.27
C SER A 185 10.02 -9.74 -13.00
N PHE A 186 11.01 -10.17 -12.20
CA PHE A 186 10.78 -10.81 -10.91
C PHE A 186 10.11 -9.86 -9.91
N ARG A 187 10.58 -8.61 -9.84
CA ARG A 187 10.01 -7.59 -8.95
C ARG A 187 8.56 -7.26 -9.27
N ILE A 188 8.19 -7.20 -10.55
CA ILE A 188 6.81 -7.01 -11.00
C ILE A 188 5.95 -8.21 -10.62
N LYS A 189 6.42 -9.45 -10.83
CA LYS A 189 5.69 -10.65 -10.42
C LYS A 189 5.40 -10.66 -8.92
N MET A 190 6.41 -10.32 -8.09
CA MET A 190 6.26 -10.26 -6.63
C MET A 190 5.30 -9.16 -6.17
N TRP A 191 5.36 -7.97 -6.78
CA TRP A 191 4.41 -6.89 -6.50
C TRP A 191 2.98 -7.28 -6.91
N THR A 192 2.81 -7.88 -8.10
CA THR A 192 1.51 -8.34 -8.60
C THR A 192 0.90 -9.40 -7.68
N LEU A 193 1.72 -10.35 -7.24
CA LEU A 193 1.32 -11.37 -6.27
C LEU A 193 0.89 -10.74 -4.94
N TYR A 194 1.64 -9.74 -4.43
CA TYR A 194 1.26 -9.04 -3.21
C TYR A 194 -0.07 -8.30 -3.35
N CYS A 195 -0.29 -7.61 -4.47
CA CYS A 195 -1.58 -6.99 -4.78
C CYS A 195 -2.71 -8.01 -4.87
N HIS A 196 -2.45 -9.20 -5.45
CA HIS A 196 -3.43 -10.29 -5.48
C HIS A 196 -3.82 -10.76 -4.08
N VAL A 197 -2.84 -10.97 -3.18
CA VAL A 197 -3.07 -11.34 -1.79
C VAL A 197 -3.91 -10.28 -1.06
N LEU A 198 -3.56 -8.98 -1.21
CA LEU A 198 -4.33 -7.89 -0.60
C LEU A 198 -5.76 -7.83 -1.14
N ARG A 199 -5.94 -8.00 -2.45
CA ARG A 199 -7.25 -7.99 -3.11
C ARG A 199 -8.14 -9.12 -2.62
N GLN A 200 -7.61 -10.33 -2.52
CA GLN A 200 -8.35 -11.48 -1.98
C GLN A 200 -8.77 -11.24 -0.54
N ALA A 201 -7.84 -10.82 0.32
CA ALA A 201 -8.15 -10.57 1.73
C ALA A 201 -9.14 -9.42 1.93
N ALA A 202 -9.12 -8.39 1.09
CA ALA A 202 -10.10 -7.31 1.13
C ALA A 202 -11.50 -7.81 0.73
N ALA A 203 -11.61 -8.70 -0.25
CA ALA A 203 -12.89 -9.26 -0.69
C ALA A 203 -13.59 -10.12 0.38
N ASP A 204 -12.83 -10.66 1.33
CA ASP A 204 -13.36 -11.45 2.45
C ASP A 204 -13.91 -10.59 3.60
N ILE A 205 -13.82 -9.25 3.53
CA ILE A 205 -14.25 -8.33 4.59
C ILE A 205 -15.30 -7.37 4.02
N GLU A 206 -16.52 -7.42 4.57
CA GLU A 206 -17.72 -6.76 4.03
C GLU A 206 -17.55 -5.27 3.72
N ASN A 207 -16.92 -4.50 4.62
CA ASN A 207 -16.74 -3.06 4.46
C ASN A 207 -15.38 -2.67 3.86
N VAL A 208 -14.59 -3.61 3.35
CA VAL A 208 -13.26 -3.35 2.80
C VAL A 208 -13.26 -3.57 1.29
N ARG A 209 -12.59 -2.67 0.56
CA ARG A 209 -12.41 -2.79 -0.89
C ARG A 209 -10.98 -2.50 -1.25
N PHE A 210 -10.38 -3.37 -2.06
CA PHE A 210 -9.10 -3.09 -2.71
C PHE A 210 -9.30 -2.09 -3.85
N ILE A 211 -8.39 -1.13 -3.99
CA ILE A 211 -8.45 -0.16 -5.09
C ILE A 211 -7.31 -0.39 -6.06
N GLU A 212 -7.64 -0.42 -7.35
CA GLU A 212 -6.64 -0.50 -8.41
C GLU A 212 -5.91 0.83 -8.55
N LEU A 213 -4.64 0.78 -8.93
CA LEU A 213 -3.89 1.98 -9.27
C LEU A 213 -4.27 2.45 -10.68
N PRO A 214 -4.31 3.76 -10.95
CA PRO A 214 -4.64 4.26 -12.28
C PRO A 214 -3.62 3.85 -13.33
N ALA A 215 -4.08 3.49 -14.53
CA ALA A 215 -3.21 2.99 -15.60
C ALA A 215 -2.01 3.90 -15.90
N ARG A 216 -2.17 5.22 -15.74
CA ARG A 216 -1.11 6.21 -15.97
C ARG A 216 0.09 6.08 -15.04
N VAL A 217 -0.03 5.45 -13.87
CA VAL A 217 1.13 5.27 -12.97
C VAL A 217 2.10 4.20 -13.45
N PHE A 218 1.70 3.42 -14.45
CA PHE A 218 2.50 2.33 -14.98
C PHE A 218 3.28 2.74 -16.23
N LYS A 219 4.47 2.17 -16.35
CA LYS A 219 5.23 2.06 -17.59
C LYS A 219 5.83 0.66 -17.63
N ASP A 220 5.45 -0.14 -18.63
CA ASP A 220 5.94 -1.52 -18.81
C ASP A 220 5.75 -2.41 -17.56
N GLY A 221 4.62 -2.23 -16.86
CA GLY A 221 4.29 -2.94 -15.61
C GLY A 221 5.02 -2.44 -14.35
N ALA A 222 5.96 -1.51 -14.49
CA ALA A 222 6.68 -0.86 -13.40
C ALA A 222 6.13 0.55 -13.12
N LEU A 223 6.57 1.19 -12.04
CA LEU A 223 6.20 2.57 -11.74
C LEU A 223 6.83 3.50 -12.78
N ALA A 224 6.05 4.39 -13.38
CA ALA A 224 6.56 5.29 -14.41
C ALA A 224 7.61 6.28 -13.84
N PRO A 225 8.67 6.64 -14.59
CA PRO A 225 9.79 7.42 -14.06
C PRO A 225 9.44 8.75 -13.40
N GLN A 226 8.42 9.45 -13.91
CA GLN A 226 7.95 10.71 -13.36
C GLN A 226 7.37 10.58 -11.93
N TYR A 227 7.11 9.36 -11.47
CA TYR A 227 6.53 9.06 -10.15
C TYR A 227 7.55 8.53 -9.15
N TRP A 228 8.82 8.34 -9.54
CA TRP A 228 9.86 7.82 -8.66
C TRP A 228 10.19 8.82 -7.55
N SER A 229 10.35 8.31 -6.33
CA SER A 229 10.92 9.07 -5.22
C SER A 229 12.44 8.85 -5.10
N GLU A 230 13.08 9.53 -4.15
CA GLU A 230 14.49 9.36 -3.81
C GLU A 230 14.71 8.16 -2.87
N ASP A 231 13.98 7.07 -3.10
CA ASP A 231 14.17 5.77 -2.48
C ASP A 231 13.50 4.68 -3.34
N PRO A 232 13.77 3.38 -3.10
CA PRO A 232 13.31 2.32 -3.99
C PRO A 232 11.86 1.87 -3.76
N THR A 233 11.12 2.53 -2.85
CA THR A 233 9.85 2.03 -2.31
C THR A 233 8.70 3.00 -2.45
N HIS A 234 8.92 4.32 -2.37
CA HIS A 234 7.85 5.30 -2.37
C HIS A 234 7.65 5.95 -3.74
N GLY A 235 6.41 6.39 -3.99
CA GLY A 235 6.11 7.37 -5.03
C GLY A 235 6.37 8.80 -4.52
N ASN A 236 6.61 9.73 -5.44
CA ASN A 236 6.78 11.16 -5.16
C ASN A 236 5.43 11.90 -5.01
N GLU A 237 5.45 13.24 -4.88
CA GLU A 237 4.21 14.03 -4.79
C GLU A 237 3.34 13.93 -6.04
N VAL A 238 3.94 13.85 -7.23
CA VAL A 238 3.22 13.71 -8.51
C VAL A 238 2.44 12.39 -8.55
N TYR A 239 2.99 11.33 -7.96
CA TYR A 239 2.29 10.06 -7.77
C TYR A 239 1.10 10.23 -6.82
N GLY A 240 1.31 10.92 -5.70
CA GLY A 240 0.23 11.24 -4.75
C GLY A 240 -0.92 12.01 -5.41
N ALA A 241 -0.62 13.01 -6.23
CA ALA A 241 -1.61 13.79 -6.97
C ALA A 241 -2.39 12.91 -7.96
N ALA A 242 -1.68 12.05 -8.70
CA ALA A 242 -2.31 11.11 -9.62
C ALA A 242 -3.27 10.13 -8.91
N LEU A 243 -3.04 9.80 -7.64
CA LEU A 243 -3.98 9.00 -6.86
C LEU A 243 -5.18 9.81 -6.38
N LEU A 244 -4.98 11.05 -5.90
CA LEU A 244 -6.06 11.89 -5.37
C LEU A 244 -7.17 12.13 -6.40
N GLU A 245 -6.81 12.34 -7.66
CA GLU A 245 -7.77 12.52 -8.75
C GLU A 245 -8.70 11.31 -8.94
N GLU A 246 -8.18 10.09 -8.75
CA GLU A 246 -8.98 8.86 -8.87
C GLU A 246 -9.79 8.55 -7.61
N ILE A 247 -9.20 8.87 -6.44
CA ILE A 247 -9.80 8.59 -5.13
C ILE A 247 -11.12 9.34 -4.97
N SER A 248 -11.23 10.58 -5.46
CA SER A 248 -12.46 11.39 -5.36
C SER A 248 -13.69 10.63 -5.88
N GLY A 249 -13.66 10.24 -7.17
CA GLY A 249 -14.80 9.59 -7.82
C GLY A 249 -15.12 8.24 -7.20
N LEU A 250 -14.08 7.47 -6.84
CA LEU A 250 -14.23 6.16 -6.23
C LEU A 250 -14.83 6.25 -4.82
N ALA A 251 -14.33 7.18 -4.00
CA ALA A 251 -14.79 7.39 -2.64
C ALA A 251 -16.27 7.78 -2.59
N LYS A 252 -16.70 8.72 -3.45
CA LYS A 252 -18.10 9.12 -3.58
C LYS A 252 -18.99 7.93 -3.92
N HIS A 253 -18.61 7.17 -4.94
CA HIS A 253 -19.36 6.00 -5.37
C HIS A 253 -19.53 4.96 -4.24
N VAL A 254 -18.46 4.70 -3.48
CA VAL A 254 -18.49 3.72 -2.39
C VAL A 254 -19.35 4.20 -1.22
N VAL A 255 -19.26 5.49 -0.86
CA VAL A 255 -20.10 6.07 0.19
C VAL A 255 -21.58 6.01 -0.18
N ASP A 256 -21.93 6.35 -1.42
CA ASP A 256 -23.30 6.29 -1.92
C ASP A 256 -23.87 4.86 -1.91
N GLN A 257 -23.06 3.87 -2.28
CA GLN A 257 -23.45 2.47 -2.19
C GLN A 257 -23.67 2.02 -0.74
N HIS A 258 -22.76 2.41 0.16
CA HIS A 258 -22.86 2.03 1.56
C HIS A 258 -24.10 2.63 2.23
N ARG A 259 -24.39 3.92 2.00
CA ARG A 259 -25.59 4.60 2.53
C ARG A 259 -26.90 3.94 2.08
N LYS A 260 -26.94 3.35 0.87
CA LYS A 260 -28.11 2.62 0.36
C LYS A 260 -28.35 1.27 1.02
N VAL A 261 -27.30 0.61 1.51
CA VAL A 261 -27.39 -0.69 2.18
C VAL A 261 -27.74 -0.53 3.67
N SER A 262 -27.30 0.57 4.28
CA SER A 262 -27.50 0.87 5.70
C SER A 262 -28.80 1.59 6.04
N ALA A 263 -29.62 1.94 5.03
CA ALA A 263 -30.91 2.62 5.18
C ALA A 263 -32.08 1.62 5.15
#